data_AF-A0A2P8CVG5-F1
#
_entry.id   AF-A0A2P8CVG5-F1
#
_cell.length_a   1.000
_cell.length_b   1.000
_cell.length_c   1.000
_cell.angle_alpha   90.00
_cell.angle_beta   90.00
_cell.angle_gamma   90.00
#
_symmetry.space_group_name_H-M   'P 1'
#
loop_
_entity.id
_entity.type
_entity.pdbx_description
1 polymer ?
#
loop_
_entity_poly.entity_id
_entity_poly.type
_entity_poly.pdbx_seq_one_letter_code
_entity_poly.pdbx_strand_id
1 'polypeptide(L)'
;MLWPADEPWPHCESSHLHRDSGFRQSPAIVRLKRRMRARRHPGSGGSEPTPEEQAIKERSAARLAERLDAGPPWPAECPVPMLPVAQLYLRDIPLLRPPGRADLLQILWCPYDHDPEYKPATALFWRSAGSVADVLATPPQPYEANHPGYVPEPCLLAPEEITEYPNSLDLSPEMRLAVGDWSRWQGAGVGVDSSYADDPAEFYDVHLADAPGWKVGGWPPWGRTDPLRRYCAVCDTRMVPLLTIASFEWDGDEGRGWAPHEDQDAAYSAHRAGRDPARPTAVEVGSTDNMQLYVCPISPEHPHTDLIQ
;
A
#
# COMPACT_ATOMS: atom_id res chain seq x y z
N MET A 1 13.65 -1.15 9.15
CA MET A 1 13.09 0.20 9.38
C MET A 1 13.98 0.89 10.40
N LEU A 2 14.27 2.18 10.20
CA LEU A 2 15.13 3.01 11.03
C LEU A 2 14.36 3.48 12.28
N TRP A 3 14.04 2.53 13.17
CA TRP A 3 13.35 2.80 14.43
C TRP A 3 14.38 2.88 15.57
N PRO A 4 14.36 3.92 16.42
CA PRO A 4 15.33 4.06 17.50
C PRO A 4 15.16 2.97 18.58
N ALA A 5 16.27 2.49 19.13
CA ALA A 5 16.23 1.43 20.15
C ALA A 5 15.67 1.91 21.51
N ASP A 6 15.71 3.21 21.78
CA ASP A 6 15.23 3.86 23.00
C ASP A 6 13.77 4.33 22.90
N GLU A 7 13.17 4.30 21.72
CA GLU A 7 11.75 4.61 21.51
C GLU A 7 10.88 3.34 21.57
N PRO A 8 9.74 3.36 22.30
CA PRO A 8 8.82 2.23 22.31
C PRO A 8 8.26 2.00 20.90
N TRP A 9 8.14 0.73 20.50
CA TRP A 9 7.52 0.39 19.23
C TRP A 9 6.04 0.83 19.20
N PRO A 10 5.50 1.31 18.07
CA PRO A 10 4.10 1.70 17.98
C PRO A 10 3.18 0.49 18.13
N HIS A 11 2.15 0.64 18.96
CA HIS A 11 1.12 -0.37 19.09
C HIS A 11 -0.26 0.21 18.81
N CYS A 12 -1.14 -0.63 18.29
CA CYS A 12 -2.55 -0.32 18.17
C CYS A 12 -3.25 -0.67 19.49
N GLU A 13 -4.01 0.29 20.03
CA GLU A 13 -4.75 0.16 21.29
C GLU A 13 -6.24 -0.14 21.08
N SER A 14 -6.73 -0.15 19.83
CA SER A 14 -8.15 -0.36 19.56
C SER A 14 -8.59 -1.78 19.94
N SER A 15 -9.88 -1.93 20.27
CA SER A 15 -10.41 -3.26 20.53
C SER A 15 -10.45 -4.09 19.25
N HIS A 16 -9.53 -5.03 19.10
CA HIS A 16 -9.60 -5.99 18.01
C HIS A 16 -10.64 -7.04 18.38
N LEU A 17 -11.81 -6.99 17.75
CA LEU A 17 -12.77 -8.07 17.87
C LEU A 17 -12.11 -9.33 17.28
N HIS A 18 -11.68 -10.23 18.16
CA HIS A 18 -11.03 -11.49 17.81
C HIS A 18 -12.00 -12.47 17.11
N ARG A 19 -13.02 -12.01 16.37
CA ARG A 19 -13.81 -12.88 15.51
C ARG A 19 -12.89 -13.44 14.44
N ASP A 20 -12.51 -14.70 14.61
CA ASP A 20 -11.62 -15.39 13.67
C ASP A 20 -12.27 -15.41 12.29
N SER A 21 -11.66 -14.70 11.35
CA SER A 21 -12.08 -14.69 9.95
C SER A 21 -11.77 -16.02 9.26
N GLY A 22 -11.00 -16.91 9.90
CA GLY A 22 -10.48 -18.16 9.33
C GLY A 22 -9.25 -17.95 8.44
N PHE A 23 -8.87 -16.70 8.19
CA PHE A 23 -7.74 -16.33 7.33
C PHE A 23 -6.51 -15.86 8.12
N ARG A 24 -6.63 -15.78 9.45
CA ARG A 24 -5.58 -15.27 10.33
C ARG A 24 -4.32 -16.11 10.29
N GLN A 25 -3.19 -15.43 10.11
CA GLN A 25 -1.88 -16.08 10.02
C GLN A 25 -0.82 -15.18 10.66
N SER A 26 0.18 -15.77 11.28
CA SER A 26 1.34 -15.01 11.73
C SER A 26 2.11 -14.42 10.53
N PRO A 27 2.71 -13.22 10.67
CA PRO A 27 3.54 -12.66 9.61
C PRO A 27 4.65 -13.60 9.13
N ALA A 28 5.21 -14.40 10.04
CA ALA A 28 6.22 -15.41 9.71
C ALA A 28 5.68 -16.51 8.78
N ILE A 29 4.45 -16.98 9.00
CA ILE A 29 3.79 -17.96 8.14
C ILE A 29 3.41 -17.35 6.79
N VAL A 30 2.95 -16.10 6.76
CA VAL A 30 2.63 -15.41 5.50
C VAL A 30 3.87 -15.32 4.61
N ARG A 31 4.98 -14.79 5.14
CA ARG A 31 6.26 -14.70 4.43
C ARG A 31 6.81 -16.07 4.01
N LEU A 32 6.68 -17.08 4.88
CA LEU A 32 7.07 -18.44 4.55
C LEU A 32 6.27 -18.99 3.36
N LYS A 33 4.94 -18.82 3.34
CA LYS A 33 4.09 -19.28 2.23
C LYS A 33 4.49 -18.59 0.92
N ARG A 34 4.82 -17.29 0.94
CA ARG A 34 5.32 -16.56 -0.23
C ARG A 34 6.64 -17.14 -0.73
N ARG A 35 7.63 -17.37 0.14
CA ARG A 35 8.90 -18.01 -0.23
C ARG A 35 8.72 -19.41 -0.83
N MET A 36 7.86 -20.22 -0.22
CA MET A 36 7.53 -21.55 -0.73
C MET A 36 6.86 -21.50 -2.10
N ARG A 37 5.95 -20.52 -2.34
CA ARG A 37 5.33 -20.31 -3.66
C ARG A 37 6.37 -19.86 -4.69
N ALA A 38 7.23 -18.91 -4.34
CA ALA A 38 8.23 -18.34 -5.24
C ALA A 38 9.28 -19.34 -5.76
N ARG A 39 9.45 -20.49 -5.08
CA ARG A 39 10.33 -21.59 -5.54
C ARG A 39 9.62 -22.72 -6.28
N ARG A 40 8.29 -22.74 -6.35
CA ARG A 40 7.55 -23.81 -7.05
C ARG A 40 7.81 -23.70 -8.55
N HIS A 41 8.18 -24.82 -9.17
CA HIS A 41 8.34 -24.92 -10.60
C HIS A 41 7.05 -25.46 -11.25
N PRO A 42 6.68 -24.97 -12.45
CA PRO A 42 5.61 -25.59 -13.23
C PRO A 42 5.93 -27.09 -13.45
N GLY A 43 4.99 -27.97 -13.11
CA GLY A 43 5.15 -29.42 -13.27
C GLY A 43 5.79 -30.17 -12.09
N SER A 44 6.29 -29.49 -11.06
CA SER A 44 6.72 -30.18 -9.82
C SER A 44 5.50 -30.38 -8.90
N GLY A 45 5.19 -31.62 -8.53
CA GLY A 45 4.37 -31.90 -7.34
C GLY A 45 4.96 -31.14 -6.15
N GLY A 46 4.11 -30.51 -5.34
CA GLY A 46 4.52 -29.47 -4.38
C GLY A 46 5.81 -29.82 -3.60
N SER A 47 6.75 -28.89 -3.54
CA SER A 47 7.99 -29.05 -2.78
C SER A 47 7.68 -29.21 -1.29
N GLU A 48 8.16 -30.31 -0.71
CA GLU A 48 8.13 -30.51 0.74
C GLU A 48 8.84 -29.36 1.47
N PRO A 49 8.38 -28.99 2.68
CA PRO A 49 9.05 -27.97 3.48
C PRO A 49 10.48 -28.39 3.80
N THR A 50 11.43 -27.46 3.70
CA THR A 50 12.80 -27.71 4.21
C THR A 50 12.79 -27.77 5.75
N PRO A 51 13.82 -28.34 6.39
CA PRO A 51 13.92 -28.36 7.85
C PRO A 51 13.81 -26.96 8.50
N GLU A 52 14.36 -25.93 7.84
CA GLU A 52 14.26 -24.54 8.30
C GLU A 52 12.82 -24.02 8.25
N GLU A 53 12.10 -24.32 7.17
CA GLU A 53 10.70 -23.92 6.99
C GLU A 53 9.78 -24.65 7.97
N GLN A 54 10.07 -25.92 8.23
CA GLN A 54 9.37 -26.71 9.23
C GLN A 54 9.58 -26.12 10.63
N ALA A 55 10.81 -25.73 10.97
CA ALA A 55 11.10 -25.05 12.23
C ALA A 55 10.38 -23.69 12.37
N ILE A 56 10.18 -22.94 11.28
CA ILE A 56 9.37 -21.71 11.30
C ILE A 56 7.91 -22.03 11.61
N LYS A 57 7.35 -23.09 11.01
CA LYS A 57 5.98 -23.54 11.28
C LYS A 57 5.80 -23.95 12.73
N GLU A 58 6.72 -24.75 13.25
CA GLU A 58 6.70 -25.21 14.64
C GLU A 58 6.81 -24.05 15.62
N ARG A 59 7.74 -23.11 15.41
CA ARG A 59 7.84 -21.91 16.25
C ARG A 59 6.57 -21.06 16.21
N SER A 60 5.95 -20.91 15.02
CA SER A 60 4.71 -20.14 14.88
C SER A 60 3.53 -20.85 15.57
N ALA A 61 3.44 -22.17 15.46
CA ALA A 61 2.42 -22.97 16.14
C ALA A 61 2.59 -22.93 17.66
N ALA A 62 3.83 -23.04 18.16
CA ALA A 62 4.12 -22.94 19.59
C ALA A 62 3.73 -21.56 20.15
N ARG A 63 4.05 -20.47 19.42
CA ARG A 63 3.68 -19.11 19.80
C ARG A 63 2.16 -18.90 19.81
N LEU A 64 1.43 -19.51 18.87
CA LEU A 64 -0.04 -19.47 18.86
C LEU A 64 -0.63 -20.27 20.02
N ALA A 65 -0.08 -21.46 20.31
CA ALA A 65 -0.52 -22.27 21.45
C ALA A 65 -0.33 -21.53 22.78
N GLU A 66 0.84 -20.92 23.00
CA GLU A 66 1.11 -20.07 24.17
C GLU A 66 0.09 -18.92 24.30
N ARG A 67 -0.27 -18.29 23.18
CA ARG A 67 -1.29 -17.23 23.16
C ARG A 67 -2.68 -17.75 23.53
N LEU A 68 -3.07 -18.93 23.05
CA LEU A 68 -4.36 -19.54 23.37
C LEU A 68 -4.41 -19.99 24.85
N ASP A 69 -3.30 -20.51 25.37
CA ASP A 69 -3.16 -20.93 26.77
C ASP A 69 -3.22 -19.75 27.74
N ALA A 70 -2.75 -18.56 27.33
CA ALA A 70 -2.84 -17.33 28.11
C ALA A 70 -4.29 -16.84 28.36
N GLY A 71 -5.29 -17.46 27.71
CA GLY A 71 -6.70 -17.09 27.81
C GLY A 71 -7.05 -15.85 26.98
N PRO A 72 -8.34 -15.47 26.91
CA PRO A 72 -8.77 -14.28 26.19
C PRO A 72 -8.26 -13.03 26.94
N PRO A 73 -7.38 -12.22 26.33
CA PRO A 73 -7.02 -10.95 26.93
C PRO A 73 -8.18 -9.98 26.78
N TRP A 74 -8.32 -9.07 27.74
CA TRP A 74 -9.08 -7.87 27.48
C TRP A 74 -8.33 -7.07 26.40
N PRO A 75 -8.99 -6.51 25.37
CA PRO A 75 -8.30 -5.78 24.31
C PRO A 75 -7.41 -4.63 24.81
N ALA A 76 -7.74 -4.07 25.97
CA ALA A 76 -6.95 -3.06 26.67
C ALA A 76 -5.62 -3.56 27.28
N GLU A 77 -5.40 -4.88 27.36
CA GLU A 77 -4.25 -5.50 28.04
C GLU A 77 -3.22 -6.11 27.09
N CYS A 78 -3.44 -6.05 25.77
CA CYS A 78 -2.52 -6.59 24.77
C CYS A 78 -2.47 -5.70 23.53
N PRO A 79 -1.77 -4.55 23.60
CA PRO A 79 -1.65 -3.65 22.47
C PRO A 79 -0.93 -4.38 21.32
N VAL A 80 -1.42 -4.22 20.08
CA VAL A 80 -0.91 -4.98 18.94
C VAL A 80 0.28 -4.25 18.32
N PRO A 81 1.48 -4.86 18.23
CA PRO A 81 2.61 -4.26 17.53
C PRO A 81 2.25 -3.96 16.07
N MET A 82 2.40 -2.71 15.66
CA MET A 82 2.07 -2.31 14.28
C MET A 82 3.14 -2.84 13.30
N LEU A 83 2.72 -3.21 12.09
CA LEU A 83 3.63 -3.66 11.03
C LEU A 83 4.21 -2.44 10.28
N PRO A 84 5.51 -2.47 9.94
CA PRO A 84 6.10 -1.46 9.08
C PRO A 84 5.57 -1.62 7.64
N VAL A 85 5.08 -0.52 7.06
CA VAL A 85 4.52 -0.48 5.71
C VAL A 85 5.49 0.17 4.74
N ALA A 86 5.94 1.37 5.06
CA ALA A 86 6.86 2.13 4.22
C ALA A 86 7.79 3.01 5.04
N GLN A 87 8.96 3.27 4.46
CA GLN A 87 9.92 4.23 4.98
C GLN A 87 10.44 5.05 3.80
N LEU A 88 10.10 6.34 3.79
CA LEU A 88 10.30 7.25 2.67
C LEU A 88 11.25 8.37 3.09
N TYR A 89 12.35 8.53 2.37
CA TYR A 89 13.30 9.62 2.62
C TYR A 89 12.99 10.82 1.74
N LEU A 90 13.06 12.02 2.31
CA LEU A 90 12.84 13.27 1.59
C LEU A 90 13.81 13.46 0.41
N ARG A 91 15.06 13.01 0.57
CA ARG A 91 16.08 13.09 -0.50
C ARG A 91 15.71 12.25 -1.73
N ASP A 92 14.94 11.19 -1.54
CA ASP A 92 14.52 10.26 -2.59
C ASP A 92 13.13 10.65 -3.12
N ILE A 93 12.31 11.36 -2.33
CA ILE A 93 10.96 11.80 -2.68
C ILE A 93 10.75 13.28 -2.27
N PRO A 94 11.16 14.24 -3.14
CA PRO A 94 11.12 15.67 -2.82
C PRO A 94 9.71 16.27 -2.77
N LEU A 95 8.69 15.52 -3.18
CA LEU A 95 7.28 15.92 -3.07
C LEU A 95 6.75 15.89 -1.63
N LEU A 96 7.41 15.17 -0.72
CA LEU A 96 7.06 15.16 0.68
C LEU A 96 7.17 16.57 1.29
N ARG A 97 6.29 16.87 2.25
CA ARG A 97 6.23 18.15 2.98
C ARG A 97 6.35 17.87 4.49
N PRO A 98 7.58 17.62 4.99
CA PRO A 98 7.77 17.24 6.38
C PRO A 98 7.47 18.39 7.36
N PRO A 99 7.03 18.08 8.60
CA PRO A 99 7.10 19.02 9.71
C PRO A 99 8.55 19.37 10.05
N GLY A 100 8.82 20.65 10.29
CA GLY A 100 10.09 21.12 10.84
C GLY A 100 11.30 20.72 10.01
N ARG A 101 12.21 19.92 10.58
CA ARG A 101 13.46 19.45 9.95
C ARG A 101 13.49 17.94 9.71
N ALA A 102 12.33 17.27 9.75
CA ALA A 102 12.28 15.85 9.44
C ALA A 102 12.66 15.60 7.97
N ASP A 103 13.37 14.50 7.72
CA ASP A 103 13.81 14.08 6.39
C ASP A 103 13.43 12.61 6.09
N LEU A 104 12.64 12.01 6.97
CA LEU A 104 12.20 10.63 6.90
C LEU A 104 10.76 10.50 7.40
N LEU A 105 9.90 9.89 6.58
CA LEU A 105 8.54 9.48 6.92
C LEU A 105 8.50 7.96 7.08
N GLN A 106 7.94 7.49 8.17
CA GLN A 106 7.64 6.08 8.39
C GLN A 106 6.14 5.90 8.53
N ILE A 107 5.62 4.90 7.82
CA ILE A 107 4.23 4.47 7.90
C ILE A 107 4.19 3.08 8.51
N LEU A 108 3.39 2.94 9.55
CA LEU A 108 3.05 1.66 10.15
C LEU A 108 1.54 1.47 10.11
N TRP A 109 1.09 0.22 10.16
CA TRP A 109 -0.34 -0.08 10.28
C TRP A 109 -0.64 -1.24 11.22
N CYS A 110 -1.87 -1.28 11.71
CA CYS A 110 -2.37 -2.42 12.44
C CYS A 110 -2.63 -3.58 11.46
N PRO A 111 -2.19 -4.81 11.76
CA PRO A 111 -2.46 -5.98 10.92
C PRO A 111 -3.88 -6.55 11.07
N TYR A 112 -4.78 -5.85 11.78
CA TYR A 112 -6.18 -6.22 11.99
C TYR A 112 -7.10 -5.16 11.39
N ASP A 113 -8.30 -5.58 11.01
CA ASP A 113 -9.35 -4.68 10.55
C ASP A 113 -9.94 -3.90 11.73
N HIS A 114 -10.30 -2.66 11.46
CA HIS A 114 -10.96 -1.76 12.40
C HIS A 114 -12.33 -1.37 11.88
N ASP A 115 -13.33 -1.46 12.77
CA ASP A 115 -14.64 -0.88 12.53
C ASP A 115 -14.56 0.67 12.46
N PRO A 116 -15.44 1.33 11.70
CA PRO A 116 -16.52 0.72 10.89
C PRO A 116 -16.12 0.38 9.44
N GLU A 117 -14.98 0.85 8.93
CA GLU A 117 -14.61 0.68 7.51
C GLU A 117 -13.91 -0.65 7.18
N TYR A 118 -13.64 -1.50 8.17
CA TYR A 118 -12.96 -2.79 8.00
C TYR A 118 -11.61 -2.68 7.28
N LYS A 119 -10.78 -1.73 7.74
CA LYS A 119 -9.46 -1.40 7.18
C LYS A 119 -8.38 -1.35 8.27
N PRO A 120 -7.08 -1.47 7.93
CA PRO A 120 -6.02 -1.35 8.91
C PRO A 120 -5.88 0.10 9.40
N ALA A 121 -5.78 0.30 10.71
CA ALA A 121 -5.48 1.61 11.28
C ALA A 121 -4.01 1.99 11.01
N THR A 122 -3.75 3.22 10.57
CA THR A 122 -2.41 3.67 10.16
C THR A 122 -1.82 4.67 11.13
N ALA A 123 -0.49 4.70 11.24
CA ALA A 123 0.27 5.66 12.03
C ALA A 123 1.46 6.18 11.23
N LEU A 124 1.65 7.50 11.27
CA LEU A 124 2.68 8.22 10.52
C LEU A 124 3.67 8.82 11.51
N PHE A 125 4.96 8.63 11.24
CA PHE A 125 6.04 9.14 12.07
C PHE A 125 7.02 9.92 11.19
N TRP A 126 7.11 11.22 11.43
CA TRP A 126 8.13 12.08 10.85
C TRP A 126 9.33 12.15 11.77
N ARG A 127 10.53 11.89 11.23
CA ARG A 127 11.78 11.91 12.01
C ARG A 127 12.94 12.47 11.19
N SER A 128 14.02 12.79 11.90
CA SER A 128 15.32 13.02 11.29
C SER A 128 16.08 11.69 11.25
N ALA A 129 16.46 11.21 10.07
CA ALA A 129 17.20 9.97 9.89
C ALA A 129 18.56 10.04 10.60
N GLY A 130 19.23 11.20 10.53
CA GLY A 130 20.53 11.41 11.16
C GLY A 130 20.50 11.45 12.69
N SER A 131 19.33 11.58 13.33
CA SER A 131 19.23 11.52 14.79
C SER A 131 19.09 10.10 15.33
N VAL A 132 18.85 9.10 14.48
CA VAL A 132 18.75 7.70 14.91
C VAL A 132 20.14 7.08 14.95
N ALA A 133 20.73 7.03 16.15
CA ALA A 133 22.05 6.42 16.37
C ALA A 133 21.96 4.89 16.45
N ASP A 134 21.16 4.39 17.40
CA ASP A 134 20.97 2.97 17.64
C ASP A 134 19.63 2.51 17.08
N VAL A 135 19.66 1.55 16.14
CA VAL A 135 18.45 1.02 15.49
C VAL A 135 17.97 -0.22 16.24
N LEU A 136 16.66 -0.27 16.50
CA LEU A 136 16.00 -1.44 17.09
C LEU A 136 16.22 -2.69 16.21
N ALA A 137 17.04 -3.61 16.72
CA ALA A 137 17.48 -4.78 15.96
C ALA A 137 16.36 -5.80 15.68
N THR A 138 15.38 -5.91 16.58
CA THR A 138 14.29 -6.88 16.46
C THR A 138 12.97 -6.20 16.81
N PRO A 139 12.30 -5.58 15.83
CA PRO A 139 10.95 -5.06 16.03
C PRO A 139 10.01 -6.15 16.53
N PRO A 140 9.15 -5.85 17.53
CA PRO A 140 8.14 -6.80 17.97
C PRO A 140 7.21 -7.13 16.81
N GLN A 141 6.84 -8.40 16.69
CA GLN A 141 5.91 -8.85 15.67
C GLN A 141 4.53 -9.09 16.27
N PRO A 142 3.44 -8.73 15.58
CA PRO A 142 2.12 -9.16 15.98
C PRO A 142 2.03 -10.70 15.97
N TYR A 143 1.08 -11.25 16.73
CA TYR A 143 0.83 -12.69 16.74
C TYR A 143 0.29 -13.14 15.38
N GLU A 144 -0.69 -12.40 14.85
CA GLU A 144 -1.40 -12.71 13.62
C GLU A 144 -1.71 -11.43 12.83
N ALA A 145 -2.12 -11.62 11.58
CA ALA A 145 -2.75 -10.60 10.74
C ALA A 145 -4.08 -11.15 10.22
N ASN A 146 -5.12 -10.31 10.11
CA ASN A 146 -6.43 -10.70 9.60
C ASN A 146 -6.36 -11.20 8.15
N HIS A 147 -5.52 -10.57 7.33
CA HIS A 147 -5.33 -10.91 5.93
C HIS A 147 -3.84 -10.98 5.59
N PRO A 148 -3.39 -11.96 4.78
CA PRO A 148 -2.00 -12.02 4.31
C PRO A 148 -1.54 -10.74 3.59
N GLY A 149 -2.46 -10.04 2.91
CA GLY A 149 -2.19 -8.76 2.24
C GLY A 149 -1.79 -7.61 3.16
N TYR A 150 -2.07 -7.70 4.47
CA TYR A 150 -1.62 -6.70 5.45
C TYR A 150 -0.18 -6.91 5.92
N VAL A 151 0.49 -7.95 5.44
CA VAL A 151 1.89 -8.21 5.74
C VAL A 151 2.71 -7.83 4.51
N PRO A 152 3.36 -6.65 4.47
CA PRO A 152 4.19 -6.27 3.34
C PRO A 152 5.37 -7.24 3.16
N GLU A 153 5.69 -7.52 1.89
CA GLU A 153 6.96 -8.13 1.50
C GLU A 153 8.05 -7.04 1.54
N PRO A 154 9.16 -7.25 2.27
CA PRO A 154 10.25 -6.29 2.27
C PRO A 154 10.84 -6.11 0.88
N CYS A 155 10.81 -4.88 0.39
CA CYS A 155 11.37 -4.48 -0.90
C CYS A 155 12.11 -3.15 -0.77
N LEU A 156 12.98 -2.87 -1.75
CA LEU A 156 13.57 -1.55 -1.92
C LEU A 156 12.70 -0.76 -2.89
N LEU A 157 12.48 0.50 -2.58
CA LEU A 157 11.74 1.41 -3.46
C LEU A 157 12.71 2.02 -4.48
N ALA A 158 12.27 2.11 -5.73
CA ALA A 158 12.91 2.85 -6.80
C ALA A 158 11.92 3.93 -7.26
N PRO A 159 11.84 5.08 -6.56
CA PRO A 159 10.85 6.11 -6.89
C PRO A 159 11.16 6.74 -8.25
N GLU A 160 10.11 6.93 -9.06
CA GLU A 160 10.14 7.66 -10.32
C GLU A 160 9.26 8.91 -10.23
N GLU A 161 9.70 10.01 -10.82
CA GLU A 161 8.88 11.22 -10.93
C GLU A 161 8.03 11.13 -12.19
N ILE A 162 6.71 11.03 -12.01
CA ILE A 162 5.75 10.95 -13.10
C ILE A 162 4.87 12.21 -13.14
N THR A 163 4.43 12.59 -14.33
CA THR A 163 3.39 13.59 -14.51
C THR A 163 2.07 12.90 -14.77
N GLU A 164 1.06 13.23 -13.97
CA GLU A 164 -0.29 12.72 -14.09
C GLU A 164 -1.32 13.83 -13.91
N TYR A 165 -2.54 13.54 -14.32
CA TYR A 165 -3.65 14.49 -14.33
C TYR A 165 -4.85 13.94 -13.54
N PRO A 166 -5.84 14.78 -13.16
CA PRO A 166 -7.04 14.27 -12.52
C PRO A 166 -7.86 13.44 -13.51
N ASN A 167 -8.61 12.48 -12.99
CA ASN A 167 -9.63 11.78 -13.75
C ASN A 167 -10.55 12.75 -14.51
N SER A 168 -11.04 12.34 -15.68
CA SER A 168 -11.85 13.14 -16.60
C SER A 168 -13.12 13.69 -15.93
N LEU A 169 -13.63 13.01 -14.91
CA LEU A 169 -14.79 13.45 -14.13
C LEU A 169 -14.45 14.58 -13.14
N ASP A 170 -13.20 14.69 -12.69
CA ASP A 170 -12.71 15.80 -11.86
C ASP A 170 -12.30 17.05 -12.70
N LEU A 171 -12.26 16.94 -14.03
CA LEU A 171 -11.96 18.06 -14.92
C LEU A 171 -13.08 19.11 -14.96
N SER A 172 -12.69 20.34 -15.31
CA SER A 172 -13.66 21.40 -15.65
C SER A 172 -14.51 20.97 -16.86
N PRO A 173 -15.73 21.49 -17.03
CA PRO A 173 -16.56 21.15 -18.19
C PRO A 173 -15.87 21.41 -19.54
N GLU A 174 -15.08 22.47 -19.62
CA GLU A 174 -14.31 22.84 -20.81
C GLU A 174 -13.19 21.83 -21.10
N MET A 175 -12.47 21.40 -20.06
CA MET A 175 -11.40 20.39 -20.18
C MET A 175 -11.97 19.01 -20.48
N ARG A 176 -13.12 18.65 -19.91
CA ARG A 176 -13.81 17.39 -20.22
C ARG A 176 -14.20 17.31 -21.70
N LEU A 177 -14.72 18.40 -22.27
CA LEU A 177 -15.00 18.49 -23.71
C LEU A 177 -13.72 18.41 -24.55
N ALA A 178 -12.63 18.99 -24.07
CA ALA A 178 -11.34 18.95 -24.76
C ALA A 178 -10.74 17.54 -24.82
N VAL A 179 -10.77 16.77 -23.72
CA VAL A 179 -10.26 15.39 -23.71
C VAL A 179 -11.21 14.43 -24.42
N GLY A 180 -12.52 14.73 -24.46
CA GLY A 180 -13.49 13.97 -25.25
C GLY A 180 -13.47 14.25 -26.77
N ASP A 181 -12.67 15.22 -27.24
CA ASP A 181 -12.61 15.62 -28.65
C ASP A 181 -11.62 14.77 -29.44
N TRP A 182 -12.16 13.77 -30.14
CA TRP A 182 -11.47 12.92 -31.11
C TRP A 182 -10.51 13.65 -32.05
N SER A 183 -10.90 14.81 -32.56
CA SER A 183 -10.10 15.55 -33.56
C SER A 183 -8.78 16.05 -32.98
N ARG A 184 -8.73 16.31 -31.66
CA ARG A 184 -7.52 16.74 -30.98
C ARG A 184 -6.51 15.61 -30.85
N TRP A 185 -6.97 14.42 -30.50
CA TRP A 185 -6.12 13.24 -30.39
C TRP A 185 -5.56 12.82 -31.76
N GLN A 186 -6.41 12.83 -32.79
CA GLN A 186 -5.97 12.61 -34.17
C GLN A 186 -4.95 13.66 -34.62
N GLY A 187 -5.19 14.93 -34.32
CA GLY A 187 -4.26 16.02 -34.60
C GLY A 187 -2.92 15.88 -33.85
N ALA A 188 -2.93 15.26 -32.68
CA ALA A 188 -1.73 14.91 -31.91
C ALA A 188 -1.03 13.62 -32.38
N GLY A 189 -1.59 12.93 -33.40
CA GLY A 189 -1.04 11.68 -33.92
C GLY A 189 -1.29 10.46 -33.04
N VAL A 190 -2.26 10.52 -32.12
CA VAL A 190 -2.62 9.42 -31.24
C VAL A 190 -3.66 8.53 -31.93
N GLY A 191 -3.38 7.23 -31.99
CA GLY A 191 -4.20 6.23 -32.67
C GLY A 191 -5.46 5.83 -31.91
N VAL A 192 -6.26 6.80 -31.47
CA VAL A 192 -7.52 6.54 -30.77
C VAL A 192 -8.57 5.99 -31.75
N ASP A 193 -8.42 6.13 -33.08
CA ASP A 193 -9.48 5.86 -34.10
C ASP A 193 -9.57 4.39 -34.56
N SER A 194 -9.39 3.44 -33.65
CA SER A 194 -9.56 2.01 -33.94
C SER A 194 -10.95 1.54 -33.50
N SER A 195 -11.55 0.56 -34.20
CA SER A 195 -12.86 -0.01 -33.81
C SER A 195 -12.86 -0.72 -32.44
N TYR A 196 -11.69 -0.82 -31.82
CA TYR A 196 -11.44 -1.40 -30.49
C TYR A 196 -10.72 -0.41 -29.56
N ALA A 197 -10.61 0.87 -29.95
CA ALA A 197 -9.96 1.87 -29.12
C ALA A 197 -10.98 2.49 -28.17
N ASP A 198 -10.49 2.81 -26.98
CA ASP A 198 -11.23 3.42 -25.89
C ASP A 198 -11.87 4.75 -26.34
N ASP A 199 -13.01 5.12 -25.73
CA ASP A 199 -13.53 6.48 -25.89
C ASP A 199 -12.44 7.51 -25.54
N PRO A 200 -12.33 8.69 -26.16
CA PRO A 200 -11.20 9.59 -25.90
C PRO A 200 -11.06 10.03 -24.44
N ALA A 201 -12.17 10.07 -23.70
CA ALA A 201 -12.13 10.32 -22.26
C ALA A 201 -11.56 9.12 -21.50
N GLU A 202 -11.93 7.90 -21.88
CA GLU A 202 -11.38 6.65 -21.33
C GLU A 202 -9.90 6.49 -21.69
N PHE A 203 -9.49 6.81 -22.93
CA PHE A 203 -8.08 6.87 -23.32
C PHE A 203 -7.29 7.84 -22.43
N TYR A 204 -7.84 9.03 -22.18
CA TYR A 204 -7.22 10.00 -21.27
C TYR A 204 -7.11 9.43 -19.85
N ASP A 205 -8.17 8.83 -19.32
CA ASP A 205 -8.19 8.30 -17.96
C ASP A 205 -7.16 7.17 -17.81
N VAL A 206 -7.13 6.23 -18.76
CA VAL A 206 -6.22 5.08 -18.76
C VAL A 206 -4.75 5.48 -18.91
N HIS A 207 -4.45 6.48 -19.74
CA HIS A 207 -3.05 6.76 -20.14
C HIS A 207 -2.43 8.01 -19.51
N LEU A 208 -3.22 8.90 -18.92
CA LEU A 208 -2.74 10.21 -18.45
C LEU A 208 -3.25 10.58 -17.07
N ALA A 209 -4.40 10.07 -16.65
CA ALA A 209 -4.99 10.40 -15.36
C ALA A 209 -4.58 9.41 -14.26
N ASP A 210 -4.66 9.89 -13.01
CA ASP A 210 -4.66 9.11 -11.76
C ASP A 210 -3.81 7.84 -11.78
N ALA A 211 -2.52 8.02 -12.10
CA ALA A 211 -1.56 6.96 -12.32
C ALA A 211 -1.67 5.87 -11.23
N PRO A 212 -1.72 4.58 -11.63
CA PRO A 212 -1.89 3.47 -10.70
C PRO A 212 -0.65 3.31 -9.80
N GLY A 213 -0.78 2.46 -8.78
CA GLY A 213 0.36 2.05 -7.98
C GLY A 213 0.65 2.85 -6.72
N TRP A 214 1.79 2.51 -6.13
CA TRP A 214 2.27 3.18 -4.92
C TRP A 214 2.76 4.58 -5.27
N LYS A 215 2.08 5.60 -4.74
CA LYS A 215 2.27 6.97 -5.20
C LYS A 215 2.27 7.96 -4.06
N VAL A 216 3.24 8.88 -4.05
CA VAL A 216 3.29 9.99 -3.08
C VAL A 216 2.67 11.24 -3.70
N GLY A 217 1.67 11.81 -3.03
CA GLY A 217 0.93 12.96 -3.53
C GLY A 217 0.07 12.60 -4.73
N GLY A 218 0.08 13.47 -5.74
CA GLY A 218 -0.60 13.21 -7.00
C GLY A 218 -2.11 13.32 -6.95
N TRP A 219 -2.78 12.63 -7.87
CA TRP A 219 -4.24 12.52 -7.92
C TRP A 219 -4.69 11.19 -7.33
N PRO A 220 -5.66 11.19 -6.39
CA PRO A 220 -6.14 9.95 -5.81
C PRO A 220 -6.90 9.14 -6.86
N PRO A 221 -6.69 7.80 -6.94
CA PRO A 221 -7.45 6.97 -7.85
C PRO A 221 -8.94 6.99 -7.50
N TRP A 222 -9.76 6.82 -8.53
CA TRP A 222 -11.19 6.59 -8.37
C TRP A 222 -11.45 5.12 -8.01
N GLY A 223 -12.18 4.90 -6.92
CA GLY A 223 -12.58 3.55 -6.53
C GLY A 223 -13.90 3.13 -7.12
N ARG A 224 -14.53 2.13 -6.50
CA ARG A 224 -15.89 1.66 -6.83
C ARG A 224 -16.98 2.73 -6.63
N THR A 225 -16.61 3.89 -6.12
CA THR A 225 -17.49 5.01 -5.74
C THR A 225 -16.79 6.32 -6.11
N ASP A 226 -17.58 7.37 -6.31
CA ASP A 226 -17.09 8.73 -6.58
C ASP A 226 -16.02 9.16 -5.55
N PRO A 227 -15.04 10.00 -5.95
CA PRO A 227 -13.95 10.42 -5.08
C PRO A 227 -14.48 11.21 -3.89
N LEU A 228 -14.11 10.76 -2.70
CA LEU A 228 -14.55 11.38 -1.46
C LEU A 228 -13.52 12.42 -1.02
N ARG A 229 -13.87 13.69 -1.17
CA ARG A 229 -13.06 14.80 -0.63
C ARG A 229 -12.92 14.65 0.88
N ARG A 230 -11.68 14.67 1.35
CA ARG A 230 -11.35 14.61 2.77
C ARG A 230 -11.10 16.01 3.33
N TYR A 231 -11.60 16.26 4.54
CA TYR A 231 -11.45 17.52 5.26
C TYR A 231 -10.83 17.24 6.62
N CYS A 232 -9.96 18.14 7.05
CA CYS A 232 -9.28 18.02 8.33
C CYS A 232 -10.27 18.21 9.47
N ALA A 233 -10.36 17.25 10.40
CA ALA A 233 -11.28 17.31 11.54
C ALA A 233 -10.99 18.46 12.53
N VAL A 234 -9.85 19.14 12.42
CA VAL A 234 -9.44 20.23 13.33
C VAL A 234 -9.69 21.62 12.73
N CYS A 235 -9.47 21.80 11.43
CA CYS A 235 -9.49 23.12 10.79
C CYS A 235 -10.35 23.18 9.52
N ASP A 236 -11.08 22.12 9.21
CA ASP A 236 -11.99 21.98 8.05
C ASP A 236 -11.36 22.24 6.67
N THR A 237 -10.03 22.40 6.61
CA THR A 237 -9.33 22.57 5.34
C THR A 237 -9.34 21.26 4.57
N ARG A 238 -9.57 21.35 3.25
CA ARG A 238 -9.45 20.20 2.34
C ARG A 238 -8.06 19.59 2.47
N MET A 239 -8.01 18.31 2.80
CA MET A 239 -6.78 17.56 2.94
C MET A 239 -6.20 17.22 1.56
N VAL A 240 -4.90 17.02 1.52
CA VAL A 240 -4.17 16.65 0.31
C VAL A 240 -3.72 15.19 0.41
N PRO A 241 -3.69 14.44 -0.71
CA PRO A 241 -3.16 13.09 -0.71
C PRO A 241 -1.68 13.11 -0.31
N LEU A 242 -1.30 12.21 0.57
CA LEU A 242 0.08 11.97 0.99
C LEU A 242 0.64 10.73 0.30
N LEU A 243 -0.07 9.61 0.40
CA LEU A 243 0.40 8.31 -0.09
C LEU A 243 -0.79 7.45 -0.50
N THR A 244 -0.75 6.93 -1.72
CA THR A 244 -1.55 5.80 -2.17
C THR A 244 -0.75 4.52 -1.96
N ILE A 245 -1.32 3.59 -1.21
CA ILE A 245 -0.80 2.24 -0.97
C ILE A 245 -1.66 1.29 -1.82
N ALA A 246 -1.17 0.96 -3.00
CA ALA A 246 -1.93 0.17 -3.98
C ALA A 246 -1.72 -1.33 -3.80
N SER A 247 -2.71 -2.12 -4.23
CA SER A 247 -2.57 -3.59 -4.31
C SER A 247 -1.75 -4.02 -5.53
N PHE A 248 -1.70 -3.18 -6.57
CA PHE A 248 -0.97 -3.35 -7.82
C PHE A 248 -0.27 -2.04 -8.20
N GLU A 249 0.93 -2.12 -8.78
CA GLU A 249 1.71 -0.97 -9.26
C GLU A 249 1.20 -0.44 -10.61
N TRP A 250 0.63 -1.31 -11.45
CA TRP A 250 0.03 -0.95 -12.73
C TRP A 250 -1.02 -1.99 -13.14
N ASP A 251 -1.92 -1.60 -14.03
CA ASP A 251 -2.91 -2.50 -14.61
C ASP A 251 -2.29 -3.25 -15.81
N GLY A 252 -2.46 -4.57 -15.83
CA GLY A 252 -1.71 -5.44 -16.74
C GLY A 252 -2.16 -5.41 -18.21
N ASP A 253 -3.40 -4.98 -18.46
CA ASP A 253 -4.03 -5.05 -19.79
C ASP A 253 -4.41 -3.67 -20.35
N GLU A 254 -4.94 -2.77 -19.52
CA GLU A 254 -5.28 -1.38 -19.84
C GLU A 254 -4.10 -0.46 -19.45
N GLY A 255 -3.71 0.49 -20.30
CA GLY A 255 -2.72 1.49 -19.86
C GLY A 255 -1.26 0.99 -19.82
N ARG A 256 -0.80 0.31 -20.88
CA ARG A 256 0.59 -0.19 -21.03
C ARG A 256 1.73 0.84 -20.82
N GLY A 257 1.38 2.11 -20.62
CA GLY A 257 2.32 3.21 -20.40
C GLY A 257 2.82 3.35 -18.96
N TRP A 258 2.15 2.76 -17.96
CA TRP A 258 2.50 3.01 -16.55
C TRP A 258 3.55 2.06 -15.97
N ALA A 259 3.75 0.88 -16.55
CA ALA A 259 4.85 0.01 -16.15
C ALA A 259 6.20 0.70 -16.46
N PRO A 260 7.14 0.75 -15.50
CA PRO A 260 8.48 1.31 -15.71
C PRO A 260 9.15 0.72 -16.95
N HIS A 261 9.90 1.52 -17.70
CA HIS A 261 10.47 1.11 -18.97
C HIS A 261 11.35 -0.15 -18.86
N GLU A 262 12.10 -0.28 -17.78
CA GLU A 262 12.92 -1.45 -17.46
C GLU A 262 12.11 -2.73 -17.18
N ASP A 263 10.85 -2.58 -16.77
CA ASP A 263 9.97 -3.66 -16.34
C ASP A 263 8.92 -4.03 -17.39
N GLN A 264 8.79 -3.30 -18.51
CA GLN A 264 7.76 -3.55 -19.53
C GLN A 264 7.79 -4.98 -20.07
N ASP A 265 8.96 -5.53 -20.41
CA ASP A 265 9.08 -6.91 -20.90
C ASP A 265 8.60 -7.92 -19.85
N ALA A 266 8.91 -7.65 -18.58
CA ALA A 266 8.49 -8.47 -17.47
C ALA A 266 7.00 -8.32 -17.19
N ALA A 267 6.45 -7.10 -17.24
CA ALA A 267 5.06 -6.75 -16.96
C ALA A 267 4.06 -7.47 -17.87
N TYR A 268 4.40 -7.64 -19.16
CA TYR A 268 3.50 -8.21 -20.16
C TYR A 268 3.78 -9.68 -20.50
N SER A 269 4.68 -10.33 -19.76
CA SER A 269 4.97 -11.76 -19.91
C SER A 269 4.01 -12.62 -19.08
N ALA A 270 3.93 -13.93 -19.36
CA ALA A 270 3.18 -14.85 -18.49
C ALA A 270 3.88 -15.02 -17.14
N HIS A 271 3.22 -14.62 -16.05
CA HIS A 271 3.81 -14.63 -14.71
C HIS A 271 3.76 -15.99 -14.04
N ARG A 272 4.78 -16.31 -13.25
CA ARG A 272 4.76 -17.50 -12.37
C ARG A 272 3.88 -17.22 -11.17
N ALA A 273 3.18 -18.24 -10.69
CA ALA A 273 2.37 -18.15 -9.47
C ALA A 273 3.20 -17.60 -8.29
N GLY A 274 2.83 -16.41 -7.81
CA GLY A 274 3.49 -15.73 -6.69
C GLY A 274 4.70 -14.85 -7.07
N ARG A 275 4.92 -14.55 -8.35
CA ARG A 275 5.86 -13.53 -8.83
C ARG A 275 5.17 -12.67 -9.87
N ASP A 276 4.27 -11.83 -9.38
CA ASP A 276 3.60 -10.83 -10.19
C ASP A 276 4.43 -9.53 -10.11
N PRO A 277 5.02 -9.06 -11.23
CA PRO A 277 5.86 -7.86 -11.22
C PRO A 277 5.06 -6.62 -10.81
N ALA A 278 3.74 -6.60 -11.01
CA ALA A 278 2.88 -5.51 -10.56
C ALA A 278 2.59 -5.55 -9.04
N ARG A 279 3.07 -6.56 -8.29
CA ARG A 279 2.79 -6.70 -6.85
C ARG A 279 4.05 -6.93 -6.01
N PRO A 280 5.09 -6.10 -6.13
CA PRO A 280 6.37 -6.30 -5.45
C PRO A 280 6.23 -6.26 -3.92
N THR A 281 5.30 -5.46 -3.41
CA THR A 281 5.02 -5.32 -1.96
C THR A 281 4.16 -6.47 -1.41
N ALA A 282 3.50 -7.23 -2.29
CA ALA A 282 2.49 -8.24 -1.96
C ALA A 282 1.38 -7.73 -1.00
N VAL A 283 1.22 -6.39 -0.93
CA VAL A 283 0.16 -5.74 -0.18
C VAL A 283 -1.16 -5.97 -0.91
N GLU A 284 -2.22 -6.16 -0.13
CA GLU A 284 -3.58 -6.21 -0.64
C GLU A 284 -4.52 -5.62 0.41
N VAL A 285 -5.23 -4.57 0.01
CA VAL A 285 -6.20 -3.83 0.83
C VAL A 285 -7.53 -3.78 0.09
N GLY A 286 -8.65 -3.76 0.80
CA GLY A 286 -9.96 -3.49 0.18
C GLY A 286 -10.48 -4.51 -0.85
N SER A 287 -9.96 -5.74 -0.90
CA SER A 287 -10.17 -6.67 -2.02
C SER A 287 -9.63 -6.11 -3.35
N THR A 288 -8.31 -5.90 -3.40
CA THR A 288 -7.56 -5.36 -4.53
C THR A 288 -7.84 -3.89 -4.85
N ASP A 289 -8.20 -3.10 -3.84
CA ASP A 289 -8.37 -1.65 -3.90
C ASP A 289 -7.05 -0.94 -3.49
N ASN A 290 -7.11 0.38 -3.31
CA ASN A 290 -6.00 1.18 -2.79
C ASN A 290 -6.33 1.78 -1.42
N MET A 291 -5.33 1.90 -0.56
CA MET A 291 -5.44 2.63 0.68
C MET A 291 -4.78 4.00 0.52
N GLN A 292 -5.58 5.06 0.58
CA GLN A 292 -5.14 6.43 0.41
C GLN A 292 -4.99 7.10 1.76
N LEU A 293 -3.84 7.72 2.01
CA LEU A 293 -3.55 8.53 3.20
C LEU A 293 -3.59 10.00 2.82
N TYR A 294 -4.26 10.81 3.62
CA TYR A 294 -4.44 12.25 3.43
C TYR A 294 -3.93 13.01 4.65
N VAL A 295 -3.30 14.15 4.42
CA VAL A 295 -2.78 15.03 5.48
C VAL A 295 -3.32 16.44 5.36
N CYS A 296 -3.35 17.16 6.49
CA CYS A 296 -3.71 18.55 6.51
C CYS A 296 -2.58 19.40 5.90
N PRO A 297 -2.86 20.26 4.91
CA PRO A 297 -1.82 21.13 4.35
C PRO A 297 -1.46 22.33 5.25
N ILE A 298 -2.26 22.61 6.28
CA ILE A 298 -2.09 23.77 7.16
C ILE A 298 -1.17 23.45 8.34
N SER A 299 -1.32 22.27 8.94
CA SER A 299 -0.54 21.87 10.11
C SER A 299 -0.25 20.37 10.04
N PRO A 300 1.02 19.96 10.12
CA PRO A 300 1.41 18.56 10.17
C PRO A 300 1.08 17.89 11.51
N GLU A 301 0.74 18.66 12.56
CA GLU A 301 0.28 18.16 13.85
C GLU A 301 -1.20 17.73 13.82
N HIS A 302 -1.96 18.17 12.81
CA HIS A 302 -3.33 17.70 12.62
C HIS A 302 -3.35 16.22 12.20
N PRO A 303 -4.35 15.45 12.66
CA PRO A 303 -4.45 14.03 12.34
C PRO A 303 -4.56 13.82 10.83
N HIS A 304 -3.90 12.78 10.33
CA HIS A 304 -4.14 12.26 9.00
C HIS A 304 -5.50 11.54 8.96
N THR A 305 -6.03 11.35 7.77
CA THR A 305 -7.20 10.50 7.53
C THR A 305 -6.90 9.58 6.36
N ASP A 306 -7.70 8.55 6.22
CA ASP A 306 -7.47 7.53 5.22
C ASP A 306 -8.78 7.00 4.61
N LEU A 307 -8.69 6.43 3.41
CA LEU A 307 -9.80 5.91 2.62
C LEU A 307 -9.35 4.69 1.83
N ILE A 308 -10.21 3.68 1.72
CA ILE A 308 -10.04 2.60 0.74
C ILE A 308 -10.88 2.96 -0.50
N GLN A 309 -10.21 3.09 -1.64
CA GLN A 309 -10.74 3.39 -2.98
C GLN A 309 -9.75 2.97 -4.05
#